data_AF-A0A376LQG2-F1
#
_entry.id   AF-A0A376LQG2-F1
#
_cell.length_a   1.000
_cell.length_b   1.000
_cell.length_c   1.000
_cell.angle_alpha   90.00
_cell.angle_beta   90.00
_cell.angle_gamma   90.00
#
_symmetry.space_group_name_H-M   'P 1'
#
loop_
_entity.id
_entity.type
_entity.pdbx_description
1 polymer ?
#
loop_
_entity_poly.entity_id
_entity_poly.type
_entity_poly.pdbx_seq_one_letter_code
_entity_poly.pdbx_strand_id
1 'polypeptide(L)'
;MGAEVIPVHSGSATLKDACNEALRDWSGSYETAHYMLGTAAGPHPYPTIVREFQRMIGEETKAQILEREGRLPDAVIACVGGGSNAIGMFADFINETDVGLIGVEPGGHGIETGEHAHR
;
A
#
# COMPACT_ATOMS: atom_id res chain seq x y z
N MET A 1 20.37 -11.64 -6.25
CA MET A 1 19.98 -10.99 -4.97
C MET A 1 20.22 -11.88 -3.76
N GLY A 2 20.19 -13.22 -3.85
CA GLY A 2 20.69 -14.10 -2.77
C GLY A 2 19.74 -14.33 -1.59
N ALA A 3 18.46 -13.92 -1.70
CA ALA A 3 17.45 -14.17 -0.68
C ALA A 3 16.99 -15.64 -0.68
N GLU A 4 16.65 -16.15 0.49
CA GLU A 4 15.93 -17.41 0.66
C GLU A 4 14.43 -17.20 0.44
N VAL A 5 13.77 -18.10 -0.28
CA VAL A 5 12.33 -18.05 -0.55
C VAL A 5 11.67 -19.25 0.10
N ILE A 6 10.84 -18.99 1.11
CA ILE A 6 10.19 -20.04 1.92
C ILE A 6 8.71 -20.15 1.51
N PRO A 7 8.28 -21.25 0.86
CA PRO A 7 6.89 -21.43 0.47
C PRO A 7 5.99 -21.69 1.68
N VAL A 8 4.79 -21.11 1.67
CA VAL A 8 3.77 -21.30 2.70
C VAL A 8 2.61 -22.11 2.13
N HIS A 9 2.33 -23.26 2.75
CA HIS A 9 1.27 -24.18 2.34
C HIS A 9 0.04 -24.15 3.27
N SER A 10 0.08 -23.36 4.34
CA SER A 10 -1.04 -23.20 5.28
C SER A 10 -2.18 -22.38 4.67
N GLY A 11 -3.40 -22.59 5.17
CA GLY A 11 -4.58 -21.81 4.80
C GLY A 11 -4.93 -21.90 3.31
N SER A 12 -5.08 -20.75 2.66
CA SER A 12 -5.37 -20.65 1.22
C SER A 12 -4.12 -20.71 0.34
N ALA A 13 -2.93 -20.77 0.95
CA ALA A 13 -1.63 -20.65 0.29
C ALA A 13 -1.51 -19.37 -0.55
N THR A 14 -2.01 -18.25 -0.02
CA THR A 14 -1.93 -16.92 -0.66
C THR A 14 -1.18 -15.90 0.21
N LEU A 15 -1.15 -14.63 -0.22
CA LEU A 15 -0.43 -13.54 0.45
C LEU A 15 -0.77 -13.40 1.95
N LYS A 16 -2.04 -13.56 2.31
CA LYS A 16 -2.49 -13.49 3.71
C LYS A 16 -1.80 -14.52 4.60
N ASP A 17 -1.65 -15.74 4.09
CA ASP A 17 -1.02 -16.84 4.80
C ASP A 17 0.49 -16.58 4.96
N ALA A 18 1.13 -16.06 3.91
CA ALA A 18 2.53 -15.63 3.98
C ALA A 18 2.76 -14.50 5.01
N CYS A 19 1.85 -13.51 5.10
CA CYS A 19 1.92 -12.46 6.12
C CYS A 19 1.83 -13.03 7.54
N ASN A 20 0.95 -14.01 7.76
CA ASN A 20 0.79 -14.66 9.06
C ASN A 20 2.05 -15.42 9.47
N GLU A 21 2.66 -16.19 8.56
CA GLU A 21 3.91 -16.91 8.84
C GLU A 21 5.08 -15.94 9.08
N ALA A 22 5.17 -14.85 8.31
CA ALA A 22 6.22 -13.84 8.51
C ALA A 22 6.13 -13.14 9.88
N LEU A 23 4.91 -12.83 10.34
CA LEU A 23 4.70 -12.30 11.70
C LEU A 23 5.02 -13.34 12.79
N ARG A 24 4.71 -14.62 12.54
CA ARG A 24 5.05 -15.70 13.48
C ARG A 24 6.56 -15.87 13.62
N ASP A 25 7.30 -15.87 12.51
CA ASP A 25 8.76 -15.85 12.53
C ASP A 25 9.25 -14.66 13.36
N TRP A 26 8.79 -13.45 13.00
CA TRP A 26 9.25 -12.22 13.64
C TRP A 26 9.00 -12.20 15.14
N SER A 27 7.93 -12.83 15.63
CA SER A 27 7.66 -12.94 17.07
C SER A 27 8.75 -13.67 17.87
N GLY A 28 9.54 -14.53 17.22
CA GLY A 28 10.68 -15.24 17.82
C GLY A 28 12.05 -14.74 17.36
N SER A 29 12.12 -13.89 16.33
CA SER A 29 13.39 -13.43 15.71
C SER A 29 13.61 -11.91 15.76
N TYR A 30 12.71 -11.12 16.37
CA TYR A 30 12.74 -9.65 16.35
C TYR A 30 14.04 -9.00 16.85
N GLU A 31 14.86 -9.68 17.67
CA GLU A 31 16.14 -9.14 18.14
C GLU A 31 17.20 -9.08 17.03
N THR A 32 17.09 -9.94 16.02
CA THR A 32 18.09 -10.07 14.94
C THR A 32 17.49 -9.83 13.55
N ALA A 33 16.16 -9.79 13.43
CA ALA A 33 15.44 -9.57 12.18
C ALA A 33 14.48 -8.38 12.27
N HIS A 34 14.47 -7.57 11.20
CA HIS A 34 13.44 -6.55 10.99
C HIS A 34 12.37 -7.08 10.03
N TYR A 35 11.11 -7.09 10.47
CA TYR A 35 10.00 -7.43 9.59
C TYR A 35 9.69 -6.27 8.64
N MET A 36 10.06 -6.43 7.37
CA MET A 36 9.84 -5.43 6.32
C MET A 36 8.44 -5.57 5.71
N LEU A 37 7.43 -5.06 6.40
CA LEU A 37 6.02 -5.09 5.95
C LEU A 37 5.86 -4.23 4.68
N GLY A 38 5.39 -4.86 3.59
CA GLY A 38 5.43 -4.27 2.24
C GLY A 38 4.30 -3.32 1.84
N THR A 39 3.40 -2.93 2.76
CA THR A 39 2.26 -2.07 2.45
C THR A 39 1.86 -1.17 3.62
N ALA A 40 1.04 -0.14 3.37
CA ALA A 40 0.55 0.80 4.37
C ALA A 40 -0.60 0.20 5.22
N ALA A 41 -0.35 -0.95 5.82
CA ALA A 41 -1.28 -1.67 6.69
C ALA A 41 -0.54 -2.26 7.91
N GLY A 42 -1.22 -3.11 8.67
CA GLY A 42 -0.65 -3.71 9.87
C GLY A 42 -0.63 -2.77 11.07
N PRO A 43 0.01 -3.17 12.18
CA PRO A 43 0.05 -2.38 13.40
C PRO A 43 0.91 -1.13 13.23
N HIS A 44 0.63 -0.10 14.04
CA HIS A 44 1.59 0.98 14.23
C HIS A 44 2.97 0.40 14.62
N PRO A 45 4.09 0.92 14.06
CA PRO A 45 4.22 2.12 13.24
C PRO A 45 4.18 1.92 11.71
N TYR A 46 3.91 0.72 11.21
CA TYR A 46 4.06 0.42 9.77
C TYR A 46 3.25 1.32 8.83
N PRO A 47 1.94 1.59 9.05
CA PRO A 47 1.20 2.49 8.17
C PRO A 47 1.82 3.89 8.05
N THR A 48 2.34 4.44 9.16
CA THR A 48 3.00 5.75 9.17
C THR A 48 4.32 5.69 8.42
N ILE A 49 5.18 4.70 8.72
CA ILE A 49 6.48 4.55 8.07
C ILE A 49 6.30 4.41 6.56
N VAL A 50 5.41 3.51 6.12
CA VAL A 50 5.20 3.23 4.71
C VAL A 50 4.63 4.45 3.99
N ARG A 51 3.71 5.20 4.61
CA ARG A 51 3.26 6.48 4.05
C ARG A 51 4.42 7.46 3.87
N GLU A 52 5.21 7.70 4.91
CA GLU A 52 6.32 8.66 4.85
C GLU A 52 7.39 8.23 3.85
N PHE A 53 7.58 6.93 3.62
CA PHE A 53 8.52 6.41 2.62
C PHE A 53 7.93 6.31 1.20
N GLN A 54 6.65 6.62 1.01
CA GLN A 54 6.00 6.65 -0.30
C GLN A 54 5.50 8.06 -0.70
N ARG A 55 5.49 9.02 0.24
CA ARG A 55 4.95 10.38 0.03
C ARG A 55 5.60 11.16 -1.11
N MET A 56 6.84 10.82 -1.47
CA MET A 56 7.55 11.48 -2.57
C MET A 56 6.77 11.35 -3.90
N ILE A 57 5.97 10.29 -4.05
CA ILE A 57 5.09 10.12 -5.20
C ILE A 57 4.16 11.33 -5.35
N GLY A 58 3.47 11.72 -4.28
CA GLY A 58 2.59 12.89 -4.27
C GLY A 58 3.35 14.20 -4.41
N GLU A 59 4.48 14.35 -3.72
CA GLU A 59 5.32 15.57 -3.76
C GLU A 59 5.86 15.84 -5.17
N GLU A 60 6.42 14.82 -5.82
CA GLU A 60 6.91 14.91 -7.19
C GLU A 60 5.76 15.15 -8.18
N THR A 61 4.63 14.45 -8.01
CA THR A 61 3.44 14.64 -8.86
C THR A 61 2.91 16.08 -8.77
N LYS A 62 2.84 16.65 -7.56
CA LYS A 62 2.40 18.02 -7.35
C LYS A 62 3.35 19.02 -8.01
N ALA A 63 4.67 18.85 -7.85
CA ALA A 63 5.65 19.71 -8.48
C ALA A 63 5.56 19.64 -10.02
N GLN A 64 5.47 18.43 -10.57
CA GLN A 64 5.42 18.18 -12.01
C GLN A 64 4.14 18.71 -12.66
N ILE A 65 2.98 18.54 -12.02
CA ILE A 65 1.70 19.00 -12.60
C ILE A 65 1.58 20.52 -12.55
N LEU A 66 2.11 21.17 -11.52
CA LEU A 66 2.19 22.63 -11.45
C LEU A 66 3.12 23.20 -12.54
N GLU A 67 4.26 22.55 -12.79
CA GLU A 67 5.18 22.96 -13.86
C GLU A 67 4.54 22.82 -15.25
N ARG A 68 3.80 21.74 -15.50
CA ARG A 68 3.26 21.42 -16.82
C ARG A 68 1.94 22.10 -17.14
N GLU A 69 1.05 22.20 -16.16
CA GLU A 69 -0.35 22.62 -16.36
C GLU A 69 -0.68 23.93 -15.63
N GLY A 70 0.23 24.44 -14.79
CA GLY A 70 0.03 25.68 -14.04
C GLY A 70 -1.08 25.63 -12.97
N ARG A 71 -1.58 24.43 -12.66
CA ARG A 71 -2.68 24.19 -11.71
C ARG A 71 -2.56 22.81 -11.06
N LEU A 72 -3.27 22.62 -9.94
CA LEU A 72 -3.46 21.31 -9.34
C LEU A 72 -4.39 20.43 -10.20
N PRO A 73 -4.28 19.09 -10.12
CA PRO A 73 -5.13 18.18 -10.85
C PRO A 73 -6.55 18.20 -10.26
N ASP A 74 -7.55 17.92 -11.10
CA ASP A 74 -8.94 17.80 -10.62
C ASP A 74 -9.12 16.56 -9.73
N ALA A 75 -8.35 15.50 -10.02
CA ALA A 75 -8.25 14.31 -9.17
C ALA A 75 -6.93 13.56 -9.39
N VAL A 76 -6.50 12.84 -8.36
CA VAL A 76 -5.45 11.81 -8.42
C VAL A 76 -6.06 10.43 -8.16
N ILE A 77 -5.61 9.44 -8.92
CA ILE A 77 -6.22 8.11 -8.96
C ILE A 77 -5.14 7.06 -8.71
N ALA A 78 -5.38 6.14 -7.78
CA ALA A 78 -4.45 5.07 -7.45
C ALA A 78 -5.18 3.78 -7.05
N CYS A 79 -4.60 2.62 -7.36
CA CYS A 79 -5.18 1.34 -6.98
C CYS A 79 -4.93 1.01 -5.49
N VAL A 80 -5.91 0.38 -4.85
CA VAL A 80 -5.88 0.06 -3.43
C VAL A 80 -5.97 -1.45 -3.24
N GLY A 81 -4.79 -2.07 -3.04
CA GLY A 81 -4.67 -3.35 -2.36
C GLY A 81 -4.47 -3.08 -0.87
N GLY A 82 -3.23 -3.16 -0.39
CA GLY A 82 -2.88 -2.70 0.96
C GLY A 82 -2.62 -1.19 1.10
N GLY A 83 -2.76 -0.40 0.02
CA GLY A 83 -2.80 1.06 0.05
C GLY A 83 -1.50 1.85 0.00
N SER A 84 -0.30 1.23 -0.07
CA SER A 84 0.98 1.98 -0.02
C SER A 84 1.19 2.99 -1.16
N ASN A 85 0.99 2.57 -2.41
CA ASN A 85 1.13 3.46 -3.57
C ASN A 85 0.09 4.60 -3.52
N ALA A 86 -1.15 4.28 -3.15
CA ALA A 86 -2.25 5.23 -3.08
C ALA A 86 -2.01 6.28 -2.01
N ILE A 87 -1.65 5.87 -0.79
CA ILE A 87 -1.36 6.84 0.28
C ILE A 87 -0.09 7.65 -0.02
N GLY A 88 0.87 7.08 -0.74
CA GLY A 88 2.04 7.82 -1.24
C GLY A 88 1.66 8.94 -2.21
N MET A 89 0.77 8.64 -3.16
CA MET A 89 0.21 9.65 -4.07
C MET A 89 -0.62 10.69 -3.31
N PHE A 90 -1.50 10.25 -2.42
CA PHE A 90 -2.46 11.13 -1.76
C PHE A 90 -1.85 12.01 -0.67
N ALA A 91 -0.76 11.58 -0.02
CA ALA A 91 -0.19 12.22 1.16
C ALA A 91 -0.05 13.75 1.02
N ASP A 92 0.48 14.22 -0.11
CA ASP A 92 0.71 15.64 -0.32
C ASP A 92 -0.55 16.40 -0.77
N PHE A 93 -1.57 15.70 -1.28
CA PHE A 93 -2.84 16.30 -1.71
C PHE A 93 -3.95 16.28 -0.64
N ILE A 94 -3.74 15.64 0.52
CA ILE A 94 -4.77 15.54 1.59
C ILE A 94 -5.32 16.90 2.03
N ASN A 95 -4.48 17.94 2.05
CA ASN A 95 -4.90 19.28 2.46
C ASN A 95 -5.39 20.15 1.29
N GLU A 96 -5.31 19.65 0.05
CA GLU A 96 -5.75 20.35 -1.16
C GLU A 96 -7.21 19.99 -1.44
N THR A 97 -8.15 20.72 -0.83
CA THR A 97 -9.58 20.34 -0.80
C THR A 97 -10.26 20.26 -2.16
N ASP A 98 -9.69 20.92 -3.18
CA ASP A 98 -10.21 20.92 -4.54
C ASP A 98 -9.71 19.73 -5.38
N VAL A 99 -8.79 18.91 -4.84
CA VAL A 99 -8.22 17.74 -5.51
C VAL A 99 -8.95 16.47 -5.07
N GLY A 100 -9.63 15.81 -6.00
CA GLY A 100 -10.27 14.51 -5.74
C GLY A 100 -9.23 13.42 -5.46
N LEU A 101 -9.43 12.62 -4.40
CA LEU A 101 -8.60 11.47 -4.07
C LEU A 101 -9.37 10.17 -4.33
N ILE A 102 -9.05 9.47 -5.43
CA ILE A 102 -9.83 8.30 -5.89
C ILE A 102 -9.01 7.02 -5.73
N GLY A 103 -9.40 6.20 -4.75
CA GLY A 103 -8.90 4.84 -4.58
C GLY A 103 -9.70 3.83 -5.41
N VAL A 104 -9.01 2.93 -6.12
CA VAL A 104 -9.64 1.90 -6.96
C VAL A 104 -9.31 0.50 -6.43
N GLU A 105 -10.31 -0.20 -5.92
CA GLU A 105 -10.19 -1.56 -5.41
C GLU A 105 -10.48 -2.62 -6.48
N PRO A 106 -9.90 -3.83 -6.38
CA PRO A 106 -10.15 -4.90 -7.34
C PRO A 106 -11.53 -5.55 -7.13
N GLY A 107 -12.40 -5.45 -8.14
CA GLY A 107 -13.76 -6.00 -8.12
C GLY A 107 -13.87 -7.53 -8.20
N GLY A 108 -12.76 -8.26 -8.43
CA GLY A 108 -12.77 -9.72 -8.55
C GLY A 108 -13.65 -10.21 -9.70
N HIS A 109 -14.51 -11.19 -9.46
CA HIS A 109 -15.48 -11.68 -10.45
C HIS A 109 -16.74 -10.79 -10.58
N GLY A 110 -16.74 -9.63 -9.93
CA GLY A 110 -17.89 -8.72 -9.83
C GLY A 110 -18.34 -8.60 -8.38
N ILE A 111 -18.66 -7.38 -7.94
CA ILE A 111 -19.07 -7.12 -6.55
C ILE A 111 -20.33 -7.91 -6.20
N GLU A 112 -21.24 -8.05 -7.18
CA GLU A 112 -22.49 -8.79 -7.09
C GLU A 112 -22.31 -10.29 -6.81
N THR A 113 -21.13 -10.85 -7.12
CA THR A 113 -20.84 -12.27 -6.90
C THR A 113 -20.44 -12.57 -5.45
N GLY A 114 -20.05 -11.54 -4.67
CA GLY A 114 -19.41 -11.71 -3.36
C GLY A 114 -17.99 -12.31 -3.43
N GLU A 115 -17.47 -12.55 -4.65
CA GLU A 115 -16.11 -13.02 -4.93
C GLU A 115 -15.22 -11.84 -5.35
N HIS A 116 -15.25 -10.77 -4.55
CA HIS A 116 -14.30 -9.66 -4.69
C HIS A 116 -12.91 -10.07 -4.18
N ALA A 117 -11.86 -9.45 -4.70
CA ALA A 117 -10.48 -9.82 -4.39
C ALA A 117 -9.99 -9.34 -3.00
N HIS A 118 -10.81 -8.62 -2.25
CA HIS A 118 -10.53 -8.20 -0.87
C HIS A 118 -10.85 -9.35 0.12
N ARG A 119 -9.85 -10.15 0.56
CA ARG A 119 -9.98 -11.22 1.59
C ARG A 119 -8.73 -11.42 2.47
#